data_AF-A0A9E3I247-F1
#
_entry.id   AF-A0A9E3I247-F1
#
_cell.length_a   1.000
_cell.length_b   1.000
_cell.length_c   1.000
_cell.angle_alpha   90.00
_cell.angle_beta   90.00
_cell.angle_gamma   90.00
#
_symmetry.space_group_name_H-M   'P 1'
#
loop_
_entity.id
_entity.type
_entity.pdbx_description
1 polymer ?
#
loop_
_entity_poly.entity_id
_entity_poly.type
_entity_poly.pdbx_seq_one_letter_code
_entity_poly.pdbx_strand_id
1 'polypeptide(L)'
;MHHFDINGRFGGQDRQDDSVKENLAPDEDLIMEQILENLNTTPIGKVLKRIALLPEVRKQKVLDVRQQLTEGKYDLSSRLDVALDKVLEDLTT
;
A
#
# COMPACT_ATOMS: atom_id res chain seq x y z
N MET A 1 6.89 -25.91 28.52
CA MET A 1 6.75 -25.84 27.05
C MET A 1 5.56 -24.94 26.77
N HIS A 2 5.79 -23.72 26.27
CA HIS A 2 4.71 -22.79 25.93
C HIS A 2 4.35 -22.97 24.45
N HIS A 3 3.09 -23.35 24.20
CA HIS A 3 2.49 -23.41 22.89
C HIS A 3 2.24 -21.97 22.42
N PHE A 4 3.00 -21.51 21.42
CA PHE A 4 2.74 -20.25 20.74
C PHE A 4 1.82 -20.53 19.54
N ASP A 5 0.53 -20.20 19.70
CA ASP A 5 -0.41 -20.16 18.58
C ASP A 5 -0.12 -18.94 17.70
N ILE A 6 0.58 -19.17 16.59
CA ILE A 6 0.77 -18.19 15.52
C ILE A 6 -0.27 -18.49 14.44
N ASN A 7 -1.52 -18.10 14.67
CA ASN A 7 -2.52 -18.05 13.60
C ASN A 7 -3.55 -16.95 13.91
N GLY A 8 -3.61 -15.93 13.05
CA GLY A 8 -4.81 -15.09 12.91
C GLY A 8 -4.63 -13.58 12.77
N ARG A 9 -3.42 -13.01 12.87
CA ARG A 9 -3.25 -11.55 12.77
C ARG A 9 -2.97 -11.04 11.35
N PHE A 10 -3.82 -11.44 10.41
CA PHE A 10 -4.09 -10.65 9.20
C PHE A 10 -5.58 -10.32 9.17
N GLY A 11 -6.08 -9.75 10.28
CA GLY A 11 -7.28 -8.93 10.24
C GLY A 11 -6.88 -7.62 9.59
N GLY A 12 -6.89 -7.58 8.25
CA GLY A 12 -6.84 -6.34 7.51
C GLY A 12 -7.90 -5.40 8.08
N GLN A 13 -7.46 -4.20 8.47
CA GLN A 13 -8.35 -3.11 8.81
C GLN A 13 -9.08 -2.69 7.54
N ASP A 14 -10.18 -3.37 7.22
CA ASP A 14 -11.26 -2.75 6.44
C ASP A 14 -12.25 -2.10 7.40
N ARG A 15 -11.74 -1.32 8.36
CA ARG A 15 -12.55 -0.24 8.93
C ARG A 15 -12.57 0.84 7.86
N GLN A 16 -13.47 0.67 6.91
CA GLN A 16 -14.13 1.81 6.29
C GLN A 16 -14.59 2.67 7.46
N ASP A 17 -13.86 3.74 7.73
CA ASP A 17 -14.37 4.84 8.52
C ASP A 17 -15.48 5.44 7.67
N ASP A 18 -16.69 4.87 7.82
CA ASP A 18 -17.95 5.31 7.22
C ASP A 18 -18.39 6.64 7.86
N SER A 19 -17.50 7.63 7.77
CA SER A 19 -17.86 9.04 7.87
C SER A 19 -17.77 9.61 6.46
N VAL A 20 -18.54 9.02 5.53
CA VAL A 20 -18.96 9.77 4.35
C VAL A 20 -19.83 10.89 4.91
N LYS A 21 -19.24 12.07 5.12
CA LYS A 21 -19.99 13.27 5.45
C LYS A 21 -21.01 13.47 4.34
N GLU A 22 -22.24 13.06 4.60
CA GLU A 22 -23.36 13.05 3.66
C GLU A 22 -23.82 14.47 3.26
N ASN A 23 -23.08 15.50 3.68
CA ASN A 23 -23.31 16.91 3.36
C ASN A 23 -21.95 17.60 3.18
N LEU A 24 -21.37 17.46 1.99
CA LEU A 24 -20.28 18.33 1.54
C LEU A 24 -20.86 19.74 1.35
N ALA A 25 -20.02 20.76 1.48
CA ALA A 25 -20.47 22.10 1.11
C ALA A 25 -20.75 22.14 -0.41
N PRO A 26 -21.72 22.93 -0.90
CA PRO A 26 -22.12 22.89 -2.32
C PRO A 26 -20.97 23.14 -3.32
N ASP A 27 -19.94 23.86 -2.90
CA ASP A 27 -18.71 24.09 -3.64
C ASP A 27 -17.79 22.86 -3.70
N GLU A 28 -17.70 22.10 -2.61
CA GLU A 28 -16.96 20.84 -2.55
C GLU A 28 -17.61 19.75 -3.43
N ASP A 29 -18.94 19.70 -3.46
CA ASP A 29 -19.70 18.81 -4.35
C ASP A 29 -19.40 19.09 -5.83
N LEU A 30 -19.43 20.36 -6.23
CA LEU A 30 -19.12 20.77 -7.61
C LEU A 30 -17.68 20.42 -8.02
N ILE A 31 -16.72 20.57 -7.10
CA ILE A 31 -15.33 20.19 -7.33
C ILE A 31 -15.21 18.67 -7.49
N MET A 32 -15.89 17.89 -6.65
CA MET A 32 -15.91 16.43 -6.74
C MET A 32 -16.47 15.95 -8.09
N GLU A 33 -17.60 16.52 -8.53
CA GLU A 33 -18.19 16.20 -9.83
C GLU A 33 -17.21 16.46 -10.98
N GLN A 34 -16.54 17.60 -10.96
CA GLN A 34 -15.56 17.95 -11.98
C GLN A 34 -14.35 17.01 -11.99
N ILE A 35 -13.90 16.55 -10.81
CA ILE A 35 -12.83 15.55 -10.68
C ILE A 35 -13.29 14.20 -11.26
N LEU A 36 -14.50 13.76 -10.94
CA LEU A 36 -15.08 12.50 -11.44
C LEU A 36 -15.27 12.51 -12.95
N GLU A 37 -15.68 13.64 -13.51
CA GLU A 37 -15.75 13.85 -14.96
C GLU A 37 -14.35 13.72 -15.58
N ASN A 38 -13.39 14.49 -15.05
CA ASN A 38 -12.02 14.53 -15.57
C ASN A 38 -11.29 13.19 -15.48
N LEU A 39 -11.59 12.38 -14.46
CA LEU A 39 -11.07 11.02 -14.31
C LEU A 39 -11.42 10.11 -15.49
N ASN A 40 -12.57 10.34 -16.15
CA ASN A 40 -13.04 9.50 -17.25
C ASN A 40 -12.77 10.11 -18.64
N THR A 41 -12.73 11.44 -18.75
CA THR A 41 -12.63 12.14 -20.04
C THR A 41 -11.18 12.45 -20.45
N THR A 42 -10.32 12.81 -19.49
CA THR A 42 -8.96 13.27 -19.80
C THR A 42 -7.96 12.10 -19.96
N PRO A 43 -6.90 12.26 -20.78
CA PRO A 43 -5.83 11.26 -20.87
C PRO A 43 -5.16 10.98 -19.51
N ILE A 44 -4.92 12.03 -18.71
CA ILE A 44 -4.33 11.89 -17.38
C ILE A 44 -5.28 11.17 -16.42
N GLY A 45 -6.57 11.50 -16.43
CA GLY A 45 -7.58 10.84 -15.61
C GLY A 45 -7.66 9.33 -15.87
N LYS A 46 -7.61 8.92 -17.16
CA LYS A 46 -7.55 7.51 -17.56
C LYS A 46 -6.30 6.81 -17.02
N VAL A 47 -5.16 7.49 -16.98
CA VAL A 47 -3.92 6.94 -16.39
C VAL A 47 -4.06 6.80 -14.88
N LEU A 48 -4.55 7.84 -14.19
CA LEU A 48 -4.78 7.79 -12.73
C LEU A 48 -5.74 6.67 -12.35
N LYS A 49 -6.82 6.47 -13.12
CA LYS A 49 -7.75 5.34 -12.95
C LYS A 49 -7.06 3.98 -13.08
N ARG A 50 -6.13 3.84 -14.03
CA ARG A 50 -5.33 2.61 -14.19
C ARG A 50 -4.34 2.42 -13.05
N ILE A 51 -3.73 3.49 -12.56
CA ILE A 51 -2.81 3.45 -11.40
C ILE A 51 -3.56 3.03 -10.14
N ALA A 52 -4.77 3.54 -9.92
CA ALA A 52 -5.60 3.17 -8.78
C ALA A 52 -6.01 1.68 -8.78
N LEU A 53 -6.00 1.02 -9.94
CA LEU A 53 -6.26 -0.42 -10.08
C LEU A 53 -4.99 -1.27 -9.90
N LEU A 54 -3.80 -0.65 -9.82
CA LEU A 54 -2.58 -1.40 -9.54
C LEU A 54 -2.63 -1.92 -8.10
N PRO A 55 -2.18 -3.16 -7.86
CA PRO A 55 -2.19 -3.72 -6.52
C PRO A 55 -1.31 -2.88 -5.59
N GLU A 56 -1.87 -2.50 -4.44
CA GLU A 56 -1.22 -1.67 -3.42
C GLU A 56 0.11 -2.28 -2.96
N VAL A 57 0.12 -3.60 -2.78
CA VAL A 57 1.34 -4.39 -2.60
C VAL A 57 1.78 -4.88 -3.97
N ARG A 58 3.04 -4.60 -4.33
CA ARG A 58 3.73 -5.26 -5.46
C ARG A 58 3.90 -6.76 -5.14
N LYS A 59 2.81 -7.52 -5.21
CA LYS A 59 2.71 -8.96 -4.93
C LYS A 59 3.82 -9.72 -5.65
N GLN A 60 4.08 -9.35 -6.90
CA GLN A 60 5.14 -9.93 -7.70
C GLN A 60 6.53 -9.75 -7.06
N LYS A 61 6.86 -8.56 -6.55
CA LYS A 61 8.13 -8.29 -5.86
C LYS A 61 8.25 -9.10 -4.58
N VAL A 62 7.16 -9.25 -3.83
CA VAL A 62 7.15 -10.05 -2.59
C VAL A 62 7.35 -11.54 -2.90
N LEU A 63 6.64 -12.06 -3.90
CA LEU A 63 6.76 -13.47 -4.30
C LEU A 63 8.15 -13.79 -4.82
N ASP A 64 8.71 -12.91 -5.66
CA ASP A 64 10.07 -13.03 -6.20
C ASP A 64 11.13 -13.04 -5.08
N VAL A 65 11.04 -12.10 -4.13
CA VAL A 65 11.95 -12.07 -2.96
C VAL A 65 11.78 -13.32 -2.10
N ARG A 66 10.55 -13.78 -1.85
CA ARG A 66 10.29 -15.01 -1.10
C ARG A 66 10.93 -16.21 -1.79
N GLN A 67 10.78 -16.32 -3.10
CA GLN A 67 11.41 -17.38 -3.88
C GLN A 67 12.94 -17.32 -3.77
N GLN A 68 13.55 -16.15 -3.95
CA GLN A 68 15.00 -15.97 -3.82
C GLN A 68 15.52 -16.33 -2.42
N LEU A 69 14.76 -16.01 -1.36
CA LEU A 69 15.08 -16.41 0.01
C LEU A 69 15.02 -17.93 0.18
N THR A 70 13.96 -18.57 -0.34
CA THR A 70 13.81 -20.04 -0.29
C THR A 70 14.91 -20.76 -1.08
N GLU A 71 15.32 -20.20 -2.22
CA GLU A 71 16.38 -20.76 -3.07
C GLU A 71 17.79 -20.40 -2.59
N GLY A 72 17.93 -19.57 -1.54
CA GLY A 72 19.24 -19.11 -1.04
C GLY A 72 19.99 -18.19 -2.01
N LYS A 73 19.30 -17.64 -3.02
CA LYS A 73 19.87 -16.73 -4.04
C LYS A 73 19.68 -15.26 -3.69
N TYR A 74 19.05 -14.97 -2.56
CA TYR A 74 18.84 -13.60 -2.12
C TYR A 74 20.16 -12.98 -1.66
N ASP A 75 20.58 -11.91 -2.33
CA ASP A 75 21.77 -11.16 -1.92
C ASP A 75 21.49 -10.38 -0.63
N LEU A 76 21.98 -10.94 0.47
CA LEU A 76 21.86 -10.36 1.80
C LEU A 76 22.86 -9.20 2.01
N SER A 77 24.01 -9.25 1.35
CA SER A 77 25.16 -8.38 1.65
C SER A 77 24.88 -6.92 1.30
N SER A 78 24.40 -6.66 0.08
CA SER A 78 24.07 -5.30 -0.38
C SER A 78 22.83 -4.69 0.31
N ARG A 79 22.00 -5.51 0.94
CA ARG A 79 20.72 -5.09 1.52
C ARG A 79 20.75 -4.99 3.05
N LEU A 80 21.79 -5.54 3.69
CA LEU A 80 21.98 -5.45 5.13
C LEU A 80 22.31 -4.02 5.56
N ASP A 81 23.15 -3.32 4.81
CA ASP A 81 23.52 -1.92 5.10
C ASP A 81 22.29 -1.02 5.09
N VAL A 82 21.44 -1.17 4.07
CA VAL A 82 20.17 -0.42 3.97
C VAL A 82 19.21 -0.77 5.12
N ALA A 83 19.17 -2.03 5.55
CA ALA A 83 18.34 -2.44 6.68
C ALA A 83 18.86 -1.83 7.99
N LEU A 84 20.18 -1.81 8.18
CA LEU A 84 20.82 -1.21 9.35
C LEU A 84 20.56 0.30 9.41
N ASP A 85 20.72 1.02 8.29
CA ASP A 85 20.45 2.46 8.21
C ASP A 85 19.02 2.79 8.65
N LYS A 86 18.03 2.01 8.19
CA LYS A 86 16.63 2.19 8.58
C LYS A 86 16.36 1.91 10.04
N VAL A 87 16.96 0.85 10.60
CA VAL A 87 16.83 0.54 12.02
C VAL A 87 17.44 1.67 12.87
N LEU A 88 18.57 2.23 12.44
CA LEU A 88 19.21 3.35 13.12
C LEU A 88 18.37 4.63 13.02
N GLU A 89 17.75 4.91 11.88
CA GLU A 89 16.80 6.00 11.70
C GLU A 89 15.61 5.85 12.67
N ASP A 90 14.94 4.70 12.67
CA ASP A 90 13.79 4.41 13.53
C ASP A 90 14.09 4.52 15.04
N LEU A 91 15.34 4.26 15.46
CA LEU A 91 15.74 4.35 16.86
C LEU A 91 16.17 5.75 17.30
N THR A 92 16.43 6.65 16.34
CA THR A 92 16.95 8.00 16.61
C THR A 92 15.96 9.12 16.35
N THR A 93 14.77 8.81 15.80
CA THR A 93 13.59 9.68 15.70
C THR A 93 12.50 9.29 16.68
#